data_AF-A0A3D5KPQ2-F1
#
_entry.id   AF-A0A3D5KPQ2-F1
#
_cell.length_a   1.000
_cell.length_b   1.000
_cell.length_c   1.000
_cell.angle_alpha   90.00
_cell.angle_beta   90.00
_cell.angle_gamma   90.00
#
_symmetry.space_group_name_H-M   'P 1'
#
loop_
_entity.id
_entity.type
_entity.pdbx_description
1 polymer ?
#
loop_
_entity_poly.entity_id
_entity_poly.type
_entity_poly.pdbx_seq_one_letter_code
_entity_poly.pdbx_strand_id
1 'polypeptide(L)'
;MENLKVGTADRELRVARLLRAPVDLVWEVWTDPEHIKNWWGPNGFTTDIHKMELNENGEWLLTMHGPDGKNYPNRSIFKEIIKHKKIVFQNFNPNFI
;
A
#
# COMPACT_ATOMS: atom_id res chain seq x y z
N MET A 1 -13.74 -24.24 -26.49
CA MET A 1 -14.02 -22.87 -26.02
C MET A 1 -12.83 -22.44 -25.21
N GLU A 2 -12.00 -21.55 -25.74
CA GLU A 2 -10.83 -21.05 -25.03
C GLU A 2 -11.30 -20.12 -23.90
N ASN A 3 -10.89 -20.45 -22.68
CA ASN A 3 -11.00 -19.54 -21.54
C ASN A 3 -10.08 -18.35 -21.79
N LEU A 4 -10.63 -17.28 -22.35
CA LEU A 4 -10.00 -15.96 -22.32
C LEU A 4 -9.83 -15.57 -20.85
N LYS A 5 -8.64 -15.80 -20.29
CA LYS A 5 -8.20 -15.07 -19.10
C LYS A 5 -8.26 -13.59 -19.51
N VAL A 6 -9.27 -12.88 -19.03
CA VAL A 6 -9.30 -11.42 -19.13
C VAL A 6 -8.08 -10.91 -18.36
N GLY A 7 -6.99 -10.65 -19.09
CA GLY A 7 -5.75 -10.15 -18.51
C GLY A 7 -5.97 -8.73 -17.98
N THR A 8 -5.29 -8.40 -16.89
CA THR A 8 -5.20 -7.02 -16.37
C THR A 8 -4.06 -6.24 -17.00
N ALA A 9 -3.40 -6.79 -18.03
CA ALA A 9 -2.17 -6.23 -18.60
C ALA A 9 -2.33 -4.78 -19.11
N ASP A 10 -3.51 -4.40 -19.58
CA ASP A 10 -3.89 -3.05 -20.01
C ASP A 10 -4.28 -2.11 -18.86
N ARG A 11 -4.40 -2.64 -17.64
CA ARG A 11 -4.80 -1.95 -16.39
C ARG A 11 -3.74 -2.10 -15.29
N GLU A 12 -2.49 -2.35 -15.67
CA GLU A 12 -1.36 -2.52 -14.77
C GLU A 12 -0.39 -1.33 -14.86
N LEU A 13 -0.03 -0.78 -13.69
CA LEU A 13 1.08 0.16 -13.56
C LEU A 13 2.25 -0.55 -12.88
N ARG A 14 3.42 -0.55 -13.54
CA ARG A 14 4.66 -1.12 -12.98
C ARG A 14 5.71 -0.03 -12.82
N VAL A 15 6.28 0.05 -11.62
CA VAL A 15 7.36 0.97 -11.28
C VAL A 15 8.50 0.15 -10.68
N ALA A 16 9.73 0.41 -11.14
CA ALA A 16 10.93 -0.23 -10.60
C ALA A 16 11.97 0.85 -10.28
N ARG A 17 12.63 0.71 -9.12
CA ARG A 17 13.70 1.59 -8.69
C ARG A 17 14.74 0.79 -7.92
N LEU A 18 16.02 1.03 -8.23
CA LEU A 18 17.13 0.50 -7.44
C LEU A 18 17.39 1.44 -6.25
N LEU A 19 17.39 0.90 -5.04
CA LEU A 19 17.71 1.62 -3.82
C LEU A 19 19.09 1.17 -3.31
N ARG A 20 19.97 2.12 -2.99
CA ARG A 20 21.27 1.85 -2.35
C ARG A 20 21.09 1.71 -0.84
N ALA A 21 20.32 0.71 -0.42
CA ALA A 21 20.01 0.44 0.98
C ALA A 21 19.90 -1.07 1.24
N PRO A 22 20.18 -1.55 2.47
CA PRO A 22 19.92 -2.94 2.85
C PRO A 22 18.44 -3.30 2.74
N VAL A 23 18.15 -4.55 2.35
CA VAL A 23 16.76 -5.03 2.20
C VAL A 23 15.98 -4.99 3.52
N ASP A 24 16.65 -5.20 4.64
CA ASP A 24 16.03 -5.17 5.97
C ASP A 24 15.49 -3.78 6.30
N LEU A 25 16.25 -2.72 5.98
CA LEU A 25 15.81 -1.33 6.17
C LEU A 25 14.66 -0.98 5.22
N VAL A 26 14.73 -1.41 3.95
CA VAL A 26 13.63 -1.19 3.00
C VAL A 26 12.37 -1.90 3.50
N TRP A 27 12.49 -3.12 4.02
CA TRP A 27 11.38 -3.85 4.59
C TRP A 27 10.77 -3.10 5.80
N GLU A 28 11.60 -2.63 6.74
CA GLU A 28 11.16 -1.87 7.91
C GLU A 28 10.35 -0.63 7.50
N VAL A 29 10.84 0.13 6.51
CA VAL A 29 10.18 1.34 5.99
C VAL A 29 8.81 1.07 5.35
N TRP A 30 8.57 -0.15 4.89
CA TRP A 30 7.30 -0.60 4.31
C TRP A 30 6.40 -1.36 5.29
N THR A 31 6.86 -1.68 6.49
CA THR A 31 6.14 -2.58 7.42
C THR A 31 5.94 -2.03 8.81
N ASP A 32 6.70 -1.00 9.20
CA ASP A 32 6.49 -0.26 10.44
C ASP A 32 5.61 0.99 10.16
N PRO A 33 4.47 1.14 10.84
CA PRO A 33 3.62 2.32 10.69
C PRO A 33 4.35 3.63 11.03
N GLU A 34 5.33 3.61 11.94
CA GLU A 34 6.09 4.81 12.32
C GLU A 34 6.99 5.30 11.19
N HIS A 35 7.43 4.40 10.30
CA HIS A 35 8.18 4.77 9.10
C HIS A 35 7.28 5.13 7.92
N ILE A 36 6.25 4.31 7.66
CA ILE A 36 5.37 4.48 6.48
C ILE A 36 4.71 5.86 6.45
N LYS A 37 4.25 6.36 7.60
CA LYS A 37 3.57 7.66 7.69
C LYS A 37 4.39 8.84 7.18
N ASN A 38 5.72 8.71 7.14
CA ASN A 38 6.63 9.77 6.70
C ASN A 38 6.79 9.88 5.18
N TRP A 39 6.39 8.86 4.42
CA TRP A 39 6.58 8.83 2.97
C TRP A 39 5.35 8.37 2.18
N TRP A 40 4.34 7.79 2.86
CA TRP A 40 3.11 7.38 2.21
C TRP A 40 2.26 8.58 1.83
N GLY A 41 2.05 8.74 0.52
CA GLY A 41 1.27 9.83 -0.06
C GLY A 41 2.09 10.72 -1.01
N PRO A 42 1.44 11.47 -1.89
CA PRO A 42 2.13 12.48 -2.70
C PRO A 42 2.76 13.58 -1.85
N ASN A 43 3.74 14.30 -2.41
CA ASN A 43 4.33 15.47 -1.76
C ASN A 43 3.25 16.46 -1.28
N GLY A 44 3.38 16.92 -0.04
CA GLY A 44 2.43 17.84 0.60
C GLY A 44 1.30 17.16 1.36
N PHE A 45 1.18 15.84 1.31
CA PHE A 45 0.26 15.07 2.16
C PHE A 45 0.93 14.67 3.48
N THR A 46 0.13 14.56 4.52
CA THR A 46 0.48 13.82 5.75
C THR A 46 -0.43 12.59 5.88
N THR A 47 -0.01 11.60 6.66
CA THR A 47 -0.74 10.33 6.80
C THR A 47 -0.83 9.93 8.26
N ASP A 48 -2.05 9.65 8.72
CA ASP A 48 -2.31 8.97 9.99
C ASP A 48 -2.60 7.50 9.72
N ILE A 49 -1.90 6.60 10.41
CA ILE A 49 -2.15 5.15 10.34
C ILE A 49 -2.92 4.75 11.60
N HIS A 50 -4.17 4.34 11.41
CA HIS A 50 -5.06 3.95 12.53
C HIS A 50 -4.88 2.48 12.91
N LYS A 51 -4.54 1.64 11.93
CA LYS A 51 -4.41 0.20 12.10
C LYS A 51 -3.52 -0.37 11.01
N MET A 52 -2.58 -1.25 11.37
CA MET A 52 -1.78 -1.99 10.40
C MET A 52 -1.42 -3.37 10.95
N GLU A 53 -2.17 -4.39 10.53
CA GLU A 53 -1.94 -5.78 10.92
C GLU A 53 -1.14 -6.48 9.82
N LEU A 54 0.19 -6.54 9.94
CA LEU A 54 1.06 -7.09 8.91
C LEU A 54 1.07 -8.63 8.90
N ASN A 55 -0.06 -9.23 8.55
CA ASN A 55 -0.24 -10.66 8.35
C ASN A 55 -1.26 -10.91 7.22
N GLU A 56 -1.35 -12.14 6.73
CA GLU A 56 -2.33 -12.49 5.70
C GLU A 56 -3.75 -12.27 6.23
N ASN A 57 -4.56 -11.53 5.46
CA ASN A 57 -5.89 -11.02 5.81
C ASN A 57 -5.93 -9.93 6.88
N GLY A 58 -4.78 -9.48 7.38
CA GLY A 58 -4.69 -8.34 8.27
C GLY A 58 -5.12 -7.03 7.60
N GLU A 59 -5.70 -6.14 8.39
CA GLU A 59 -6.25 -4.88 7.91
C GLU A 59 -5.26 -3.73 8.01
N TRP A 60 -5.30 -2.85 7.01
CA TRP A 60 -4.55 -1.60 7.00
C TRP A 60 -5.51 -0.43 6.77
N LEU A 61 -5.64 0.42 7.80
CA LEU A 61 -6.49 1.60 7.82
C LEU A 61 -5.63 2.84 8.02
N LEU A 62 -5.77 3.81 7.12
CA LEU A 62 -5.08 5.09 7.18
C LEU A 62 -5.97 6.22 6.69
N THR A 63 -5.67 7.44 7.11
CA THR A 63 -6.21 8.66 6.51
C THR A 63 -5.06 9.47 5.95
N MET A 64 -5.14 9.82 4.67
CA MET A 64 -4.25 10.82 4.09
C MET A 64 -4.89 12.20 4.19
N HIS A 65 -4.12 13.19 4.59
CA HIS A 65 -4.54 14.59 4.69
C HIS A 65 -3.91 15.37 3.55
N GLY A 66 -4.74 15.90 2.65
CA GLY A 66 -4.27 16.73 1.55
C GLY A 66 -3.91 18.14 1.99
N PRO A 67 -3.05 18.85 1.24
CA PRO A 67 -2.73 20.25 1.51
C PRO A 67 -3.93 21.19 1.30
N ASP A 68 -4.99 20.70 0.65
CA ASP A 68 -6.30 21.34 0.50
C ASP A 68 -7.18 21.22 1.76
N GLY A 69 -6.71 20.55 2.82
CA GLY A 69 -7.45 20.28 4.05
C GLY A 69 -8.44 19.12 3.94
N LYS A 70 -8.48 18.42 2.80
CA LYS A 70 -9.38 17.27 2.62
C LYS A 70 -8.75 15.99 3.18
N ASN A 71 -9.59 15.17 3.80
CA ASN A 71 -9.22 13.88 4.34
C ASN A 71 -9.64 12.74 3.40
N TYR A 72 -8.74 11.79 3.21
CA TYR A 72 -8.89 10.64 2.31
C TYR A 72 -8.72 9.35 3.12
N PRO A 73 -9.81 8.80 3.70
CA PRO A 73 -9.75 7.53 4.39
C PRO A 73 -9.51 6.40 3.39
N ASN A 74 -8.60 5.50 3.75
CA ASN A 74 -8.19 4.36 2.95
C ASN A 74 -8.29 3.09 3.79
N ARG A 75 -8.83 2.04 3.16
CA ARG A 75 -8.91 0.70 3.73
C ARG A 75 -8.28 -0.30 2.78
N SER A 76 -7.41 -1.13 3.30
CA SER A 76 -6.76 -2.21 2.55
C SER A 76 -6.70 -3.49 3.38
N ILE A 77 -6.59 -4.63 2.68
CA ILE A 77 -6.35 -5.95 3.30
C ILE A 77 -5.07 -6.52 2.73
N PHE A 78 -4.13 -6.92 3.60
CA PHE A 78 -2.94 -7.66 3.17
C PHE A 78 -3.32 -9.05 2.69
N LYS A 79 -2.78 -9.46 1.54
CA LYS A 79 -3.07 -10.75 0.89
C LYS A 79 -1.89 -11.69 0.91
N GLU A 80 -0.67 -11.18 0.97
CA GLU A 80 0.54 -12.00 1.00
C GLU A 80 1.68 -11.18 1.60
N ILE A 81 2.36 -11.74 2.60
CA ILE A 81 3.51 -11.13 3.26
C ILE A 81 4.64 -12.17 3.26
N ILE A 82 5.65 -11.97 2.41
CA ILE A 82 6.88 -12.77 2.40
C ILE A 82 8.02 -11.87 2.83
N LYS A 83 8.52 -12.11 4.06
CA LYS A 83 9.57 -11.29 4.69
C LYS A 83 10.74 -11.03 3.73
N HIS A 84 11.07 -9.75 3.57
CA HIS A 84 12.17 -9.21 2.74
C HIS A 84 12.03 -9.50 1.23
N LYS A 85 10.84 -9.88 0.75
CA LYS A 85 10.62 -10.26 -0.64
C LYS A 85 9.36 -9.66 -1.26
N LYS A 86 8.23 -9.69 -0.54
CA LYS A 86 6.93 -9.39 -1.14
C LYS A 86 5.91 -8.92 -0.10
N ILE A 87 5.18 -7.87 -0.46
CA ILE A 87 4.00 -7.37 0.25
C ILE A 87 2.91 -7.20 -0.82
N VAL A 88 1.76 -7.83 -0.63
CA VAL A 88 0.58 -7.66 -1.48
C VAL A 88 -0.55 -7.17 -0.60
N PHE A 89 -1.22 -6.10 -1.02
CA PHE A 89 -2.44 -5.62 -0.40
C PHE A 89 -3.47 -5.28 -1.46
N GLN A 90 -4.75 -5.45 -1.11
CA GLN A 90 -5.89 -5.04 -1.90
C GLN A 90 -6.49 -3.79 -1.27
N ASN A 91 -6.52 -2.68 -2.02
CA ASN A 91 -7.18 -1.46 -1.60
C ASN A 91 -8.69 -1.54 -1.91
N PHE A 92 -9.51 -1.03 -0.99
CA PHE A 92 -10.95 -0.92 -1.15
C PHE A 92 -11.30 0.56 -1.24
N ASN A 93 -11.85 0.96 -2.38
CA ASN A 93 -12.32 2.33 -2.54
C ASN A 93 -13.72 2.45 -1.92
N PRO A 94 -13.92 3.37 -0.95
CA PRO A 94 -15.21 3.54 -0.28
C PRO A 94 -16.34 4.01 -1.20
N ASN A 95 -16.04 4.47 -2.42
CA ASN A 95 -17.03 4.96 -3.38
C ASN A 95 -17.50 3.91 -4.40
N PHE A 96 -17.08 2.64 -4.26
CA PHE A 96 -17.51 1.54 -5.14
C PHE A 96 -18.18 0.43 -4.33
N ILE A 97 -19.32 0.75 -3.70
CA ILE A 97 -20.40 -0.18 -3.37
C ILE A 97 -21.70 0.46 -3.84
#